data_AF-A0A5J9U8E8-F1
#
_entry.id   AF-A0A5J9U8E8-F1
#
_cell.length_a   1.000
_cell.length_b   1.000
_cell.length_c   1.000
_cell.angle_alpha   90.00
_cell.angle_beta   90.00
_cell.angle_gamma   90.00
#
_symmetry.space_group_name_H-M   'P 1'
#
loop_
_entity.id
_entity.type
_entity.pdbx_description
1 polymer ?
#
loop_
_entity_poly.entity_id
_entity_poly.type
_entity_poly.pdbx_seq_one_letter_code
_entity_poly.pdbx_strand_id
1 'polypeptide(L)'
;KKTQPLVCCRLSRILEKYQTNSGKILWDEKHKSLSAEIDRVKKENDNMQIELRLVHLKGEDLNSLQPRELIAIEEALQNGQTNLREKQMDHWRLHKRNVRALNLVLVLCSYIIADGGKMLEDEHKLLTLRAHQQDVELSGGMRDLDIGYQYHQVHHDRDFTSQMPFTFRVQPSHPNLQEDEDE
;
A
#
# COMPACT_ATOMS: atom_id res chain seq x y z
N LYS A 1 30.86 -3.83 -38.75
CA LYS A 1 31.39 -3.67 -40.12
C LYS A 1 30.55 -2.61 -40.83
N LYS A 2 30.99 -1.33 -40.84
CA LYS A 2 30.30 -0.26 -41.57
C LYS A 2 30.91 -0.19 -42.97
N THR A 3 30.21 -0.73 -43.95
CA THR A 3 30.56 -0.61 -45.38
C THR A 3 30.35 0.85 -45.78
N GLN A 4 31.44 1.60 -45.90
CA GLN A 4 31.39 2.95 -46.48
C GLN A 4 30.97 2.84 -47.96
N PRO A 5 30.05 3.72 -48.44
CA PRO A 5 29.67 3.76 -49.83
C PRO A 5 30.77 4.46 -50.64
N LEU A 6 31.82 3.72 -50.97
CA LEU A 6 32.96 4.13 -51.81
C LEU A 6 32.57 4.57 -53.24
N VAL A 7 31.29 4.43 -53.61
CA VAL A 7 30.74 4.78 -54.92
C VAL A 7 30.24 6.23 -54.95
N CYS A 8 29.67 6.75 -53.85
CA CYS A 8 29.14 8.13 -53.79
C CYS A 8 30.27 9.16 -53.95
N CYS A 9 31.36 9.02 -53.18
CA CYS A 9 32.48 9.97 -53.22
C CYS A 9 33.23 10.00 -54.56
N ARG A 10 33.20 8.89 -55.32
CA ARG A 10 33.89 8.77 -56.61
C ARG A 10 33.13 9.52 -57.70
N LEU A 11 31.80 9.40 -57.72
CA LEU A 11 30.95 10.11 -58.66
C LEU A 11 30.91 11.61 -58.36
N SER A 12 30.77 12.01 -57.09
CA SER A 12 30.79 13.43 -56.69
C SER A 12 32.06 14.13 -57.17
N ARG A 13 33.21 13.48 -57.00
CA ARG A 13 34.52 14.02 -57.38
C ARG A 13 34.77 14.04 -58.89
N ILE A 14 34.12 13.16 -59.66
CA ILE A 14 34.15 13.18 -61.14
C ILE A 14 33.25 14.30 -61.67
N LEU A 15 32.05 14.46 -61.09
CA LEU A 15 31.10 15.51 -61.45
C LEU A 15 31.65 16.91 -61.14
N GLU A 16 32.31 17.07 -59.99
CA GLU A 16 32.98 18.32 -59.59
C GLU A 16 34.10 18.71 -60.58
N LYS A 17 34.94 17.74 -60.98
CA LYS A 17 35.97 17.95 -62.01
C LYS A 17 35.38 18.31 -63.38
N TYR A 18 34.30 17.63 -63.78
CA TYR A 18 33.63 17.94 -65.04
C TYR A 18 33.04 19.35 -65.02
N GLN A 19 32.45 19.78 -63.90
CA GLN A 19 31.87 21.10 -63.74
C GLN A 19 32.93 22.21 -63.80
N THR A 20 34.08 22.01 -63.12
CA THR A 20 35.22 22.93 -63.16
C THR A 20 35.85 23.04 -64.55
N ASN A 21 35.96 21.92 -65.28
CA ASN A 21 36.62 21.90 -66.59
C ASN A 21 35.69 22.31 -67.74
N SER A 22 34.39 22.02 -67.66
CA SER A 22 33.42 22.29 -68.72
C SER A 22 32.76 23.67 -68.58
N GLY A 23 32.82 24.31 -67.41
CA GLY A 23 32.14 25.58 -67.11
C GLY A 23 30.60 25.52 -67.12
N LYS A 24 30.01 24.37 -67.45
CA LYS A 24 28.56 24.16 -67.45
C LYS A 24 28.10 23.71 -66.07
N ILE A 25 27.17 24.46 -65.49
CA ILE A 25 26.58 24.11 -64.20
C ILE A 25 25.63 22.93 -64.40
N LEU A 26 25.98 21.78 -63.82
CA LEU A 26 25.17 20.55 -63.86
C LEU A 26 23.86 20.67 -63.06
N TRP A 27 23.81 21.62 -62.14
CA TRP A 27 22.67 21.89 -61.27
C TRP A 27 21.67 22.77 -62.00
N ASP A 28 20.46 22.28 -62.22
CA ASP A 28 19.35 23.14 -62.61
C ASP A 28 18.98 24.11 -61.46
N GLU A 29 18.16 25.10 -61.77
CA GLU A 29 17.73 26.13 -60.81
C GLU A 29 17.04 25.53 -59.58
N LYS A 30 16.33 24.41 -59.74
CA LYS A 30 15.62 23.73 -58.65
C LYS A 30 16.59 23.09 -57.67
N HIS A 31 17.65 22.43 -58.15
CA HIS A 31 18.62 21.79 -57.26
C HIS A 31 19.45 22.83 -56.48
N LYS A 32 19.74 24.00 -57.08
CA LYS A 32 20.37 25.12 -56.35
C LYS A 32 19.46 25.67 -55.27
N SER A 33 18.19 25.94 -55.61
CA SER A 33 17.19 26.41 -54.65
C SER A 33 16.99 25.42 -53.51
N LEU A 34 16.95 24.12 -53.81
CA LEU A 34 16.78 23.08 -52.80
C LEU A 34 18.02 22.94 -51.91
N SER A 35 19.23 23.08 -52.46
CA SER A 35 20.45 23.11 -51.66
C SER A 35 20.47 24.31 -50.71
N ALA A 36 20.07 25.49 -51.18
CA ALA A 36 19.95 26.69 -50.35
C ALA A 36 18.89 26.52 -49.25
N GLU A 37 17.77 25.86 -49.55
CA GLU A 37 16.73 25.52 -48.57
C GLU A 37 17.25 24.55 -47.51
N ILE A 38 17.99 23.50 -47.92
CA ILE A 38 18.62 22.54 -47.03
C ILE A 38 19.60 23.25 -46.07
N ASP A 39 20.41 24.18 -46.58
CA ASP A 39 21.38 24.90 -45.74
C ASP A 39 20.69 25.88 -44.77
N ARG A 40 19.59 26.50 -45.19
CA ARG A 40 18.73 27.31 -44.31
C ARG A 40 18.10 26.48 -43.19
N VAL A 41 17.50 25.34 -43.53
CA VAL A 41 16.87 24.42 -42.58
C VAL A 41 17.90 23.83 -41.63
N LYS A 42 19.10 23.50 -42.09
CA LYS A 42 20.21 23.07 -41.21
C LYS A 42 20.59 24.16 -40.21
N LYS A 43 20.75 25.40 -40.66
CA LYS A 43 21.07 26.53 -39.78
C LYS A 43 19.96 26.77 -38.74
N GLU A 44 18.70 26.66 -39.15
CA GLU A 44 17.56 26.77 -38.23
C GLU A 44 17.52 25.62 -37.23
N ASN A 45 17.81 24.38 -37.66
CA ASN A 45 17.89 23.22 -36.79
C ASN A 45 19.05 23.33 -35.78
N ASP A 46 20.21 23.82 -36.21
CA ASP A 46 21.35 24.09 -35.33
C ASP A 46 20.99 25.17 -34.30
N ASN A 47 20.31 26.24 -34.71
CA ASN A 47 19.80 27.27 -33.80
C ASN A 47 18.81 26.70 -32.79
N MET A 48 17.84 25.90 -33.23
CA MET A 48 16.88 25.25 -32.34
C MET A 48 17.55 24.26 -31.38
N GLN A 49 18.56 23.52 -31.83
CA GLN A 49 19.34 22.62 -30.96
C GLN A 49 20.16 23.40 -29.92
N ILE A 50 20.68 24.57 -30.27
CA ILE A 50 21.33 25.49 -29.33
C ILE A 50 20.32 25.98 -28.30
N GLU A 51 19.15 26.46 -28.71
CA GLU A 51 18.10 26.93 -27.79
C GLU A 51 17.59 25.79 -26.88
N LEU A 52 17.35 24.59 -27.43
CA LEU A 52 16.91 23.43 -26.65
C LEU A 52 17.99 22.89 -25.71
N ARG A 53 19.28 22.97 -26.07
CA ARG A 53 20.40 22.46 -25.26
C ARG A 53 20.90 23.46 -24.21
N LEU A 54 21.00 24.75 -24.53
CA LEU A 54 21.59 25.77 -23.66
C LEU A 54 20.57 26.54 -22.79
N VAL A 55 19.32 26.72 -23.24
CA VAL A 55 18.36 27.65 -22.60
C VAL A 55 17.37 26.97 -21.64
N HIS A 56 16.95 25.72 -21.87
CA HIS A 56 15.77 25.19 -21.16
C HIS A 56 15.98 24.15 -20.05
N LEU A 57 17.14 23.49 -19.92
CA LEU A 57 17.24 22.33 -19.00
C LEU A 57 18.39 22.36 -17.99
N LYS A 58 19.39 23.25 -18.13
CA LYS A 58 20.59 23.21 -17.26
C LYS A 58 21.18 24.56 -16.84
N GLY A 59 20.65 25.70 -17.31
CA GLY A 59 21.22 27.01 -16.99
C GLY A 59 22.64 27.21 -17.53
N GLU A 60 22.94 26.67 -18.71
CA GLU A 60 24.30 26.67 -19.27
C GLU A 60 24.65 27.95 -20.06
N ASP A 61 23.67 28.77 -20.47
CA ASP A 61 23.94 30.10 -21.06
C ASP A 61 23.18 31.25 -20.38
N LEU A 62 23.47 31.43 -19.09
CA LEU A 62 22.98 32.57 -18.29
C LEU A 62 23.55 33.92 -18.75
N ASN A 63 24.64 33.91 -19.55
CA ASN A 63 25.32 35.12 -20.02
C ASN A 63 24.56 35.82 -21.17
N SER A 64 23.62 35.14 -21.82
CA SER A 64 22.79 35.71 -22.88
C SER A 64 21.54 36.44 -22.35
N LEU A 65 21.09 36.13 -21.13
CA LEU A 65 19.88 36.65 -20.50
C LEU A 65 20.11 38.03 -19.86
N GLN A 66 19.12 38.92 -19.96
CA GLN A 66 19.19 40.20 -19.26
C GLN A 66 18.96 40.00 -17.76
N PRO A 67 19.57 40.82 -16.89
CA PRO A 67 19.43 40.69 -15.43
C PRO A 67 17.97 40.63 -14.94
N ARG A 68 17.07 41.36 -15.60
CA ARG A 68 15.63 41.38 -15.26
C ARG A 68 14.94 40.03 -15.51
N GLU A 69 15.33 39.34 -16.57
CA GLU A 69 14.77 38.03 -16.93
C GLU A 69 15.31 36.96 -15.99
N LEU A 70 16.59 37.06 -15.62
CA LEU A 70 17.23 36.18 -14.66
C LEU A 70 16.59 36.27 -13.26
N ILE A 71 16.35 37.48 -12.76
CA ILE A 71 15.68 37.72 -11.46
C ILE A 71 14.28 37.10 -11.44
N ALA A 72 13.49 37.27 -12.50
CA ALA A 72 12.15 36.71 -12.58
C ALA A 72 12.16 35.17 -12.54
N ILE A 73 13.14 34.54 -13.19
CA ILE A 73 13.32 33.07 -13.18
C ILE A 73 13.76 32.61 -11.79
N GLU A 74 14.70 33.31 -11.16
CA GLU A 74 15.18 33.01 -9.80
C GLU A 74 14.03 33.08 -8.79
N GLU A 75 13.24 34.16 -8.79
CA GLU A 75 12.09 34.32 -7.90
C GLU A 75 11.05 33.22 -8.12
N ALA A 76 10.72 32.89 -9.37
CA ALA A 76 9.79 31.82 -9.69
C ALA A 76 10.29 30.45 -9.19
N LEU A 77 11.58 30.16 -9.36
CA LEU A 77 12.20 28.92 -8.89
C LEU A 77 12.26 28.85 -7.36
N GLN A 78 12.65 29.94 -6.70
CA GLN A 78 12.71 30.06 -5.25
C GLN A 78 11.32 29.86 -4.63
N ASN A 79 10.30 30.47 -5.22
CA ASN A 79 8.90 30.31 -4.81
C ASN A 79 8.42 28.87 -5.03
N GLY A 80 8.67 28.30 -6.22
CA GLY A 80 8.31 26.91 -6.53
C GLY A 80 8.96 25.92 -5.56
N GLN A 81 10.24 26.10 -5.25
CA GLN A 81 10.97 25.26 -4.30
C GLN A 81 10.44 25.40 -2.87
N THR A 82 10.09 26.61 -2.46
CA THR A 82 9.52 26.88 -1.13
C THR A 82 8.14 26.24 -0.97
N ASN A 83 7.27 26.39 -1.97
CA ASN A 83 5.96 25.76 -1.98
C ASN A 83 6.05 24.22 -1.95
N LEU A 84 7.03 23.65 -2.66
CA LEU A 84 7.22 22.19 -2.68
C LEU A 84 7.69 21.67 -1.31
N ARG A 85 8.60 22.38 -0.63
CA ARG A 85 9.01 22.07 0.74
C ARG A 85 7.84 22.17 1.73
N GLU A 86 6.99 23.19 1.58
CA GLU A 86 5.81 23.34 2.43
C GLU A 86 4.85 22.16 2.26
N LYS A 87 4.54 21.77 1.02
CA LYS A 87 3.69 20.59 0.74
C LYS A 87 4.27 19.30 1.31
N GLN A 88 5.58 19.10 1.20
CA GLN A 88 6.26 17.96 1.83
C GLN A 88 6.10 17.98 3.36
N MET A 89 6.25 19.15 3.97
CA MET A 89 6.09 19.32 5.41
C MET A 89 4.65 19.06 5.86
N ASP A 90 3.65 19.52 5.11
CA ASP A 90 2.24 19.27 5.39
C ASP A 90 1.91 17.79 5.37
N HIS A 91 2.39 17.07 4.36
CA HIS A 91 2.21 15.61 4.27
C HIS A 91 2.82 14.91 5.49
N TRP A 92 4.05 15.29 5.88
CA TRP A 92 4.69 14.75 7.09
C TRP A 92 3.91 15.08 8.37
N ARG A 93 3.42 16.32 8.51
CA ARG A 93 2.62 16.76 9.67
C ARG A 93 1.32 15.97 9.77
N LEU A 94 0.62 15.78 8.66
CA LEU A 94 -0.62 14.99 8.60
C LEU A 94 -0.35 13.54 9.01
N HIS A 95 0.67 12.91 8.44
CA HIS A 95 1.05 11.55 8.80
C HIS A 95 1.34 11.43 10.30
N LYS A 96 2.11 12.36 10.86
CA LYS A 96 2.41 12.40 12.30
C LYS A 96 1.16 12.56 13.17
N ARG A 97 0.19 13.38 12.75
CA ARG A 97 -1.11 13.53 13.43
C ARG A 97 -1.93 12.25 13.37
N ASN A 98 -1.98 11.59 12.20
CA ASN A 98 -2.70 10.34 12.02
C ASN A 98 -2.12 9.22 12.90
N VAL A 99 -0.80 9.10 12.97
CA VAL A 99 -0.13 8.14 13.87
C VAL A 99 -0.47 8.43 15.34
N ARG A 100 -0.44 9.70 15.76
CA ARG A 100 -0.82 10.09 17.12
C ARG A 100 -2.29 9.77 17.43
N ALA A 101 -3.20 10.07 16.50
CA ALA A 101 -4.61 9.77 16.65
C ALA A 101 -4.86 8.26 16.72
N LEU A 102 -4.19 7.48 15.86
CA LEU A 102 -4.28 6.02 15.88
C LEU A 102 -3.77 5.45 17.21
N ASN A 103 -2.63 5.92 17.71
CA ASN A 103 -2.13 5.52 19.03
C ASN A 103 -3.12 5.84 20.15
N LEU A 104 -3.75 7.02 20.13
CA LEU A 104 -4.76 7.39 21.12
C LEU A 104 -5.97 6.45 21.06
N VAL A 105 -6.44 6.12 19.84
CA VAL A 105 -7.54 5.18 19.63
C VAL A 105 -7.17 3.77 20.12
N LEU A 106 -5.95 3.31 19.85
CA LEU A 106 -5.47 2.02 20.33
C LEU A 106 -5.44 1.94 21.86
N VAL A 107 -4.95 2.97 22.53
CA VAL A 107 -4.95 3.05 23.99
C VAL A 107 -6.38 3.03 24.54
N LEU A 108 -7.29 3.80 23.94
CA LEU A 108 -8.68 3.84 24.36
C LEU A 108 -9.38 2.48 24.15
N CYS A 109 -9.19 1.85 23.00
CA CYS A 109 -9.71 0.51 22.72
C CYS A 109 -9.19 -0.51 23.73
N SER A 110 -7.88 -0.48 24.04
CA SER A 110 -7.30 -1.38 25.04
C SER A 110 -7.94 -1.22 26.42
N TYR A 111 -8.17 0.03 26.85
CA TYR A 111 -8.85 0.31 28.11
C TYR A 111 -10.29 -0.23 28.12
N ILE A 112 -11.07 0.05 27.06
CA ILE A 112 -12.46 -0.39 26.95
C ILE A 112 -12.56 -1.91 26.91
N ILE A 113 -11.68 -2.59 26.15
CA ILE A 113 -11.66 -4.05 26.07
C ILE A 113 -11.32 -4.66 27.43
N ALA A 114 -10.36 -4.09 28.17
CA ALA A 114 -9.99 -4.58 29.49
C ALA A 114 -11.14 -4.44 30.50
N ASP A 115 -11.85 -3.31 30.49
CA ASP A 115 -13.00 -3.07 31.37
C ASP A 115 -14.18 -4.00 31.03
N GLY A 116 -14.50 -4.13 29.73
CA GLY A 116 -15.52 -5.06 29.25
C GLY A 116 -15.21 -6.51 29.59
N GLY A 117 -13.93 -6.91 29.53
CA GLY A 117 -13.46 -8.23 29.94
C GLY A 117 -13.73 -8.52 31.41
N LYS A 118 -13.47 -7.56 32.30
CA LYS A 118 -13.76 -7.69 33.73
C LYS A 118 -15.25 -7.85 34.01
N MET A 119 -16.08 -7.03 33.36
CA MET A 119 -17.53 -7.12 33.54
C MET A 119 -18.08 -8.47 33.10
N LEU A 120 -17.62 -8.99 31.96
CA LEU A 120 -17.99 -10.32 31.48
C LEU A 120 -17.54 -11.43 32.42
N GLU A 121 -16.32 -11.33 32.97
CA GLU A 121 -15.79 -12.31 33.92
C GLU A 121 -16.59 -12.33 35.22
N ASP A 122 -16.97 -11.16 35.73
CA ASP A 122 -17.79 -11.02 36.94
C ASP A 122 -19.21 -11.57 36.73
N GLU A 123 -19.84 -11.28 35.59
CA GLU A 123 -21.14 -11.88 35.23
C GLU A 123 -21.04 -13.41 35.10
N HIS A 124 -19.99 -13.93 34.47
CA HIS A 124 -19.78 -15.37 34.34
C HIS A 124 -19.62 -16.06 35.71
N LYS A 125 -18.85 -15.45 36.63
CA LYS A 125 -18.71 -15.92 38.01
C LYS A 125 -20.07 -15.94 38.73
N LEU A 126 -20.86 -14.88 38.59
CA LEU A 126 -22.19 -14.80 39.20
C LEU A 126 -23.14 -15.87 38.66
N LEU A 127 -23.15 -16.10 37.34
CA LEU A 127 -23.97 -17.13 36.71
C LEU A 127 -23.56 -18.53 37.15
N THR A 128 -22.25 -18.78 37.27
CA THR A 128 -21.72 -20.05 37.77
C THR A 128 -22.15 -20.31 39.21
N LEU A 129 -22.09 -19.29 40.07
CA LEU A 129 -22.59 -19.38 41.46
C LEU A 129 -24.08 -19.72 41.49
N ARG A 130 -24.90 -19.03 40.68
CA ARG A 130 -26.34 -19.31 40.61
C ARG A 130 -26.64 -20.71 40.07
N ALA A 131 -25.94 -21.15 39.04
CA ALA A 131 -26.11 -22.47 38.46
C ALA A 131 -25.75 -23.57 39.48
N HIS A 132 -24.64 -23.39 40.22
CA HIS A 132 -24.27 -24.31 41.29
C HIS A 132 -25.31 -24.33 42.41
N GLN A 133 -25.84 -23.18 42.80
CA GLN A 133 -26.91 -23.11 43.81
C GLN A 133 -28.15 -23.89 43.37
N GLN A 134 -28.61 -23.70 42.12
CA GLN A 134 -29.75 -24.45 41.58
C GLN A 134 -29.50 -25.97 41.56
N ASP A 135 -28.30 -26.40 41.18
CA ASP A 135 -27.92 -27.83 41.19
C ASP A 135 -27.95 -28.43 42.60
N VAL A 136 -27.47 -27.70 43.62
CA VAL A 136 -27.53 -28.13 45.02
C VAL A 136 -28.97 -28.18 45.54
N GLU A 137 -29.81 -27.20 45.22
CA GLU A 137 -31.24 -27.20 45.58
C GLU A 137 -31.99 -28.38 44.95
N LEU A 138 -31.74 -28.66 43.68
CA LEU A 138 -32.32 -29.82 42.97
C LEU A 138 -31.77 -31.15 43.49
N SER A 139 -30.47 -31.24 43.78
CA SER A 139 -29.84 -32.44 44.36
C SER A 139 -30.30 -32.69 45.80
N GLY A 140 -30.48 -31.65 46.61
CA GLY A 140 -31.03 -31.74 47.97
C GLY A 140 -32.48 -32.20 47.97
N GLY A 141 -33.32 -31.63 47.09
CA GLY A 141 -34.71 -32.06 46.89
C GLY A 141 -34.82 -33.49 46.34
N MET A 142 -33.91 -33.89 45.43
CA MET A 142 -33.83 -35.28 44.97
C MET A 142 -33.40 -36.23 46.07
N ARG A 143 -32.46 -35.85 46.95
CA ARG A 143 -32.05 -36.69 48.10
C ARG A 143 -33.17 -36.86 49.12
N ASP A 144 -33.97 -35.83 49.40
CA ASP A 144 -35.15 -35.94 50.27
C ASP A 144 -36.26 -36.80 49.64
N LEU A 145 -36.46 -36.66 48.33
CA LEU A 145 -37.40 -37.48 47.58
C LEU A 145 -36.93 -38.95 47.51
N ASP A 146 -35.62 -39.19 47.34
CA ASP A 146 -34.98 -40.51 47.37
C ASP A 146 -35.07 -41.16 48.76
N ILE A 147 -34.90 -40.40 49.85
CA ILE A 147 -35.14 -40.88 51.23
C ILE A 147 -36.62 -41.25 51.42
N GLY A 148 -37.56 -40.48 50.86
CA GLY A 148 -38.99 -40.78 50.88
C GLY A 148 -39.35 -42.04 50.09
N TYR A 149 -38.75 -42.25 48.92
CA TYR A 149 -38.94 -43.47 48.10
C TYR A 149 -38.25 -44.69 48.71
N GLN A 150 -37.09 -44.53 49.33
CA GLN A 150 -36.35 -45.59 50.03
C GLN A 150 -37.15 -46.09 51.26
N TYR A 151 -37.78 -45.20 52.04
CA TYR A 151 -38.66 -45.59 53.16
C TYR A 151 -39.94 -46.29 52.70
N HIS A 152 -40.47 -45.91 51.52
CA HIS A 152 -41.66 -46.56 50.95
C HIS A 152 -41.35 -47.92 50.30
N GLN A 153 -40.12 -48.14 49.80
CA GLN A 153 -39.71 -49.40 49.20
C GLN A 153 -39.56 -50.55 50.21
N VAL A 154 -39.19 -50.27 51.47
CA VAL A 154 -39.03 -51.32 52.50
C VAL A 154 -40.39 -51.91 52.95
N HIS A 155 -41.52 -51.24 52.64
CA HIS A 155 -42.86 -51.70 53.00
C HIS A 155 -43.67 -52.31 51.85
N HIS A 156 -43.17 -52.33 50.61
CA HIS A 156 -43.87 -52.89 49.45
C HIS A 156 -43.22 -54.15 48.90
N ASP A 157 -42.97 -55.12 49.78
CA ASP A 157 -42.98 -56.53 49.40
C ASP A 157 -44.43 -56.92 49.07
N ARG A 158 -44.81 -56.77 47.80
CA ARG A 158 -45.72 -57.63 47.02
C ARG A 158 -46.19 -56.89 45.78
N ASP A 159 -45.66 -57.38 44.67
CA ASP A 159 -46.30 -57.46 43.36
C ASP A 159 -46.86 -56.14 42.80
N PHE A 160 -46.06 -55.39 42.03
CA PHE A 160 -46.55 -54.67 40.83
C PHE A 160 -45.36 -54.12 40.02
N THR A 161 -45.15 -54.67 38.82
CA THR A 161 -44.17 -54.21 37.85
C THR A 161 -44.63 -52.90 37.22
N SER A 162 -43.93 -51.78 37.47
CA SER A 162 -44.12 -50.53 36.73
C SER A 162 -42.80 -50.00 36.15
N GLN A 163 -42.67 -50.29 34.86
CA GLN A 163 -41.94 -49.64 33.77
C GLN A 163 -41.25 -48.29 34.04
N MET A 164 -40.01 -48.14 33.56
CA MET A 164 -39.54 -47.01 32.73
C MET A 164 -38.08 -47.26 32.25
N PRO A 165 -37.80 -47.30 30.93
CA PRO A 165 -36.43 -47.42 30.42
C PRO A 165 -35.92 -46.05 29.94
N PHE A 166 -35.06 -45.39 30.72
CA PHE A 166 -34.25 -44.28 30.21
C PHE A 166 -32.83 -44.35 30.74
N THR A 167 -31.88 -44.67 29.85
CA THR A 167 -30.44 -44.45 30.05
C THR A 167 -29.86 -43.78 28.81
N PHE A 168 -30.00 -42.46 28.71
CA PHE A 168 -29.13 -41.68 27.82
C PHE A 168 -27.82 -41.42 28.57
N ARG A 169 -26.79 -42.21 28.29
CA ARG A 169 -25.45 -41.99 28.83
C ARG A 169 -24.66 -41.09 27.88
N VAL A 170 -24.47 -39.83 28.27
CA VAL A 170 -23.37 -39.02 27.71
C VAL A 170 -22.16 -39.26 28.61
N GLN A 171 -21.05 -39.72 28.02
CA GLN A 171 -19.80 -39.87 28.75
C GLN A 171 -19.24 -38.49 29.14
N PRO A 172 -18.65 -38.34 30.33
CA PRO A 172 -17.90 -37.13 30.68
C PRO A 172 -16.65 -37.04 29.81
N SER A 173 -16.51 -35.98 29.02
CA SER A 173 -15.20 -35.58 28.49
C SER A 173 -14.38 -35.05 29.67
N HIS A 174 -13.41 -35.85 30.13
CA HIS A 174 -12.44 -35.45 31.15
C HIS A 174 -11.66 -34.19 30.72
N PRO A 175 -11.35 -33.27 31.65
CA PRO A 175 -10.37 -32.21 31.43
C PRO A 175 -9.00 -32.74 31.86
N ASN A 176 -8.04 -32.86 30.94
CA ASN A 176 -6.63 -32.93 31.34
C ASN A 176 -5.94 -31.65 30.88
N LEU A 177 -5.71 -30.76 31.85
CA LEU A 177 -4.55 -29.88 31.88
C LEU A 177 -3.29 -30.75 31.85
N GLN A 178 -2.32 -30.36 31.03
CA GLN A 178 -0.94 -30.19 31.47
C GLN A 178 -0.14 -29.48 30.36
N GLU A 179 0.16 -28.21 30.63
CA GLU A 179 1.41 -27.59 30.20
C GLU A 179 2.55 -28.36 30.86
N ASP A 180 3.62 -28.63 30.11
CA ASP A 180 4.99 -28.62 30.61
C ASP A 180 5.90 -28.27 29.42
N GLU A 181 6.70 -27.23 29.63
CA GLU A 181 7.75 -26.70 28.76
C GLU A 181 8.97 -27.65 28.68
N ASP A 182 9.94 -27.25 27.83
CA ASP A 182 11.35 -27.67 27.79
C ASP A 182 11.75 -28.91 26.95
N GLU A 183 12.19 -28.68 25.70
CA GLU A 183 13.63 -28.64 25.28
C GLU A 183 13.79 -28.25 23.79
#